data_AF-A0A9X3HR85-F1
#
_entry.id   AF-A0A9X3HR85-F1
#
_cell.length_a   1.000
_cell.length_b   1.000
_cell.length_c   1.000
_cell.angle_alpha   90.00
_cell.angle_beta   90.00
_cell.angle_gamma   90.00
#
_symmetry.space_group_name_H-M   'P 1'
#
loop_
_entity.id
_entity.type
_entity.pdbx_description
1 polymer ?
#
loop_
_entity_poly.entity_id
_entity_poly.type
_entity_poly.pdbx_seq_one_letter_code
_entity_poly.pdbx_strand_id
1 'polypeptide(L)'
;MSNKRPNKGHKNVDTSEEKKAAASARIERRISILEDIVSERVASFVSLEGLPKKLKEFTDSNDWIVGDVDLESMTFGRGTYYQKWNKDKFEKRLNDLFERIKNPKKVDDEVNELNDRLEQLERENMNLMEANLRLDRKLSREVKLLKKQLEASKEANRRLQEQLNRKADVVPFNKPR
;
A
#
# COMPACT_ATOMS: atom_id res chain seq x y z
N MET A 1 -56.66 -49.84 11.62
CA MET A 1 -56.73 -48.63 10.78
C MET A 1 -55.57 -47.71 11.15
N SER A 2 -54.64 -47.46 10.21
CA SER A 2 -53.45 -46.64 10.45
C SER A 2 -53.77 -45.17 10.19
N ASN A 3 -53.80 -44.37 11.26
CA ASN A 3 -53.97 -42.92 11.21
C ASN A 3 -52.72 -42.26 10.59
N LYS A 4 -52.68 -42.15 9.26
CA LYS A 4 -51.72 -41.27 8.57
C LYS A 4 -52.11 -39.82 8.85
N ARG A 5 -51.32 -39.15 9.70
CA ARG A 5 -51.39 -37.71 9.89
C ARG A 5 -51.09 -37.02 8.55
N PRO A 6 -51.89 -36.03 8.11
CA PRO A 6 -51.61 -35.30 6.88
C PRO A 6 -50.31 -34.51 7.05
N ASN A 7 -49.40 -34.66 6.09
CA ASN A 7 -48.13 -33.95 6.03
C ASN A 7 -48.45 -32.44 5.95
N LYS A 8 -48.10 -31.67 6.99
CA LYS A 8 -48.30 -30.22 7.02
C LYS A 8 -47.58 -29.61 5.82
N GLY A 9 -48.35 -28.91 4.99
CA GLY A 9 -47.97 -28.52 3.65
C GLY A 9 -46.59 -27.90 3.52
N HIS A 10 -45.89 -28.32 2.48
CA HIS A 10 -44.99 -27.43 1.77
C HIS A 10 -45.81 -26.19 1.40
N LYS A 11 -45.60 -25.08 2.12
CA LYS A 11 -45.97 -23.77 1.58
C LYS A 11 -45.25 -23.69 0.24
N ASN A 12 -45.99 -23.58 -0.86
CA ASN A 12 -45.42 -23.21 -2.14
C ASN A 12 -44.64 -21.92 -1.90
N VAL A 13 -43.32 -22.03 -1.84
CA VAL A 13 -42.45 -20.87 -1.76
C VAL A 13 -42.71 -20.12 -3.05
N ASP A 14 -43.24 -18.91 -2.94
CA ASP A 14 -43.49 -18.04 -4.09
C ASP A 14 -42.16 -17.78 -4.81
N THR A 15 -42.00 -18.44 -5.96
CA THR A 15 -40.81 -18.39 -6.82
C THR A 15 -40.94 -17.35 -7.93
N SER A 16 -41.69 -16.27 -7.70
CA SER A 16 -41.68 -15.12 -8.62
C SER A 16 -40.24 -14.66 -8.89
N GLU A 17 -39.96 -14.27 -10.14
CA GLU A 17 -38.63 -13.83 -10.56
C GLU A 17 -38.11 -12.66 -9.72
N GLU A 18 -39.00 -11.77 -9.30
CA GLU A 18 -38.68 -10.66 -8.39
C GLU A 18 -38.15 -11.14 -7.03
N LYS A 19 -38.77 -12.18 -6.42
CA LYS A 19 -38.30 -12.75 -5.16
C LYS A 19 -36.99 -13.50 -5.31
N LYS A 20 -36.79 -14.20 -6.43
CA LYS A 20 -35.51 -14.83 -6.76
C LYS A 20 -34.41 -13.79 -6.87
N ALA A 21 -34.65 -12.73 -7.66
CA ALA A 21 -33.70 -11.64 -7.87
C ALA A 21 -33.37 -10.92 -6.56
N ALA A 22 -34.38 -10.60 -5.74
CA ALA A 22 -34.18 -9.99 -4.44
C ALA A 22 -33.32 -10.88 -3.53
N ALA A 23 -33.63 -12.18 -3.41
CA ALA A 23 -32.85 -13.11 -2.60
C ALA A 23 -31.39 -13.22 -3.10
N SER A 24 -31.19 -13.34 -4.41
CA SER A 24 -29.85 -13.37 -5.00
C SER A 24 -29.08 -12.07 -4.75
N ALA A 25 -29.74 -10.91 -4.79
CA ALA A 25 -29.11 -9.62 -4.52
C ALA A 25 -28.63 -9.48 -3.08
N ARG A 26 -29.37 -10.02 -2.09
CA ARG A 26 -28.92 -10.04 -0.69
C ARG A 26 -27.66 -10.88 -0.52
N ILE A 27 -27.65 -12.07 -1.12
CA ILE A 27 -26.50 -12.98 -1.07
C ILE A 27 -25.29 -12.35 -1.75
N GLU A 28 -25.48 -11.80 -2.95
CA GLU A 28 -24.44 -11.07 -3.70
C GLU A 28 -23.81 -9.97 -2.85
N ARG A 29 -24.64 -9.08 -2.27
CA ARG A 29 -24.15 -7.97 -1.45
C ARG A 29 -23.34 -8.46 -0.24
N ARG A 30 -23.82 -9.50 0.45
CA ARG A 30 -23.11 -10.06 1.60
C ARG A 30 -21.79 -10.74 1.20
N ILE A 31 -21.75 -11.42 0.05
CA ILE A 31 -20.51 -12.02 -0.48
C ILE A 31 -19.51 -10.92 -0.84
N SER A 32 -19.94 -9.87 -1.54
CA SER A 32 -19.08 -8.75 -1.90
C SER A 32 -18.42 -8.10 -0.67
N ILE A 33 -19.17 -7.92 0.42
CA ILE A 33 -18.60 -7.39 1.68
C ILE A 33 -17.52 -8.31 2.23
N LEU A 34 -17.75 -9.63 2.23
CA LEU A 34 -16.73 -10.58 2.67
C LEU A 34 -15.49 -10.54 1.76
N GLU A 35 -15.68 -10.40 0.45
CA GLU A 35 -14.56 -10.28 -0.50
C GLU A 35 -13.73 -9.02 -0.30
N ASP A 36 -14.39 -7.89 -0.07
CA ASP A 36 -13.71 -6.62 0.18
C ASP A 36 -12.87 -6.72 1.45
N ILE A 37 -13.44 -7.25 2.54
CA ILE A 37 -12.72 -7.44 3.80
C ILE A 37 -11.54 -8.40 3.64
N VAL A 38 -11.74 -9.54 2.96
CA VAL A 38 -10.65 -10.51 2.73
C VAL A 38 -9.55 -9.89 1.88
N SER A 39 -9.91 -9.18 0.81
CA SER A 39 -8.97 -8.52 -0.09
C SER A 39 -8.14 -7.46 0.64
N GLU A 40 -8.79 -6.60 1.43
CA GLU A 40 -8.14 -5.54 2.20
C GLU A 40 -7.19 -6.11 3.25
N ARG A 41 -7.63 -7.12 4.01
CA ARG A 41 -6.81 -7.75 5.04
C ARG A 41 -5.61 -8.48 4.44
N VAL A 42 -5.80 -9.20 3.33
CA VAL A 42 -4.68 -9.85 2.62
C VAL A 42 -3.68 -8.82 2.10
N ALA A 43 -4.16 -7.74 1.48
CA ALA A 43 -3.28 -6.69 0.95
C ALA A 43 -2.51 -5.93 2.05
N SER A 44 -3.10 -5.83 3.24
CA SER A 44 -2.51 -5.16 4.40
C SER A 44 -1.79 -6.11 5.36
N PHE A 45 -1.66 -7.39 4.99
CA PHE A 45 -1.07 -8.44 5.83
C PHE A 45 -1.70 -8.57 7.23
N VAL A 46 -3.00 -8.28 7.33
CA VAL A 46 -3.80 -8.40 8.55
C VAL A 46 -4.39 -9.80 8.65
N SER A 47 -4.43 -10.35 9.88
CA SER A 47 -5.01 -11.67 10.15
C SER A 47 -6.45 -11.80 9.63
N LEU A 48 -6.74 -12.91 8.95
CA LEU A 48 -8.10 -13.30 8.54
C LEU A 48 -8.91 -13.96 9.68
N GLU A 49 -8.40 -13.92 10.91
CA GLU A 49 -9.11 -14.43 12.08
C GLU A 49 -10.41 -13.66 12.35
N GLY A 50 -11.41 -14.38 12.87
CA GLY A 50 -12.76 -13.87 13.10
C GLY A 50 -13.66 -13.84 11.86
N LEU A 51 -13.13 -14.09 10.66
CA LEU A 51 -13.93 -14.19 9.44
C LEU A 51 -14.60 -15.57 9.30
N PRO A 52 -15.77 -15.65 8.63
CA PRO A 52 -16.50 -16.90 8.49
C PRO A 52 -15.75 -17.89 7.58
N LYS A 53 -15.59 -19.13 8.06
CA LYS A 53 -14.91 -20.23 7.34
C LYS A 53 -15.88 -21.26 6.76
N LYS A 54 -17.17 -21.10 7.05
CA LYS A 54 -18.25 -21.98 6.57
C LYS A 54 -19.57 -21.23 6.47
N LEU A 55 -20.48 -21.77 5.67
CA LEU A 55 -21.79 -21.16 5.39
C LEU A 55 -22.58 -20.83 6.67
N LYS A 56 -22.51 -21.70 7.69
CA LYS A 56 -23.19 -21.48 8.96
C LYS A 56 -22.73 -20.18 9.62
N GLU A 57 -21.43 -19.94 9.71
CA GLU A 57 -20.87 -18.72 10.30
C GLU A 57 -21.20 -17.49 9.44
N PHE A 58 -21.12 -17.64 8.12
CA PHE A 58 -21.44 -16.57 7.19
C PHE A 58 -22.90 -16.11 7.27
N THR A 59 -23.83 -17.02 7.55
CA THR A 59 -25.28 -16.73 7.58
C THR A 59 -25.83 -16.45 8.96
N ASP A 60 -25.33 -17.14 9.99
CA ASP A 60 -25.89 -17.09 11.35
C ASP A 60 -25.23 -15.99 12.22
N SER A 61 -24.09 -15.42 11.82
CA SER A 61 -23.39 -14.34 12.56
C SER A 61 -23.07 -13.14 11.66
N ASN A 62 -23.14 -11.94 12.26
CA ASN A 62 -22.73 -10.66 11.67
C ASN A 62 -21.46 -10.10 12.33
N ASP A 63 -20.83 -10.81 13.26
CA ASP A 63 -19.74 -10.27 14.10
C ASP A 63 -18.49 -9.88 13.30
N TRP A 64 -18.36 -10.41 12.08
CA TRP A 64 -17.27 -10.13 11.16
C TRP A 64 -17.51 -8.89 10.27
N ILE A 65 -18.72 -8.34 10.26
CA ILE A 65 -19.07 -7.12 9.51
C ILE A 65 -18.83 -5.93 10.44
N VAL A 66 -17.87 -5.09 10.08
CA VAL A 66 -17.48 -3.90 10.87
C VAL A 66 -17.96 -2.65 10.16
N GLY A 67 -18.49 -1.68 10.92
CA GLY A 67 -18.94 -0.38 10.41
C GLY A 67 -20.46 -0.24 10.28
N ASP A 68 -20.89 0.92 9.79
CA ASP A 68 -22.31 1.24 9.58
C ASP A 68 -22.77 0.69 8.23
N VAL A 69 -23.16 -0.59 8.22
CA VAL A 69 -23.64 -1.29 7.03
C VAL A 69 -25.08 -1.75 7.25
N ASP A 70 -25.93 -1.59 6.24
CA ASP A 70 -27.33 -2.05 6.28
C ASP A 70 -27.43 -3.59 6.29
N LEU A 71 -27.36 -4.17 7.49
CA LEU A 71 -27.44 -5.61 7.75
C LEU A 71 -28.78 -6.21 7.32
N GLU A 72 -29.88 -5.47 7.43
CA GLU A 72 -31.21 -5.97 7.08
C GLU A 72 -31.31 -6.27 5.58
N SER A 73 -30.73 -5.40 4.74
CA SER A 73 -30.76 -5.59 3.29
C SER A 73 -29.99 -6.81 2.78
N MET A 74 -29.11 -7.38 3.59
CA MET A 74 -28.23 -8.49 3.20
C MET A 74 -28.45 -9.77 4.01
N THR A 75 -29.33 -9.73 5.02
CA THR A 75 -29.58 -10.90 5.87
C THR A 75 -30.43 -11.93 5.12
N PHE A 76 -30.00 -13.19 5.16
CA PHE A 76 -30.74 -14.33 4.61
C PHE A 76 -30.45 -15.60 5.41
N GLY A 77 -31.42 -16.51 5.44
CA GLY A 77 -31.24 -17.81 6.08
C GLY A 77 -30.63 -18.85 5.14
N ARG A 78 -30.05 -19.92 5.71
CA ARG A 78 -29.50 -21.05 4.94
C ARG A 78 -30.49 -21.67 3.94
N GLY A 79 -31.79 -21.69 4.29
CA GLY A 79 -32.85 -22.16 3.39
C GLY A 79 -32.94 -21.36 2.09
N THR A 80 -32.70 -20.04 2.13
CA THR A 80 -32.64 -19.17 0.95
C THR A 80 -31.40 -19.47 0.10
N TYR A 81 -30.26 -19.72 0.73
CA TYR A 81 -29.04 -20.08 0.02
C TYR A 81 -29.15 -21.42 -0.72
N TYR A 82 -29.73 -22.44 -0.08
CA TYR A 82 -29.86 -23.77 -0.67
C TYR A 82 -30.93 -23.87 -1.78
N GLN A 83 -31.62 -22.78 -2.10
CA GLN A 83 -32.43 -22.71 -3.31
C GLN A 83 -31.53 -22.89 -4.54
N LYS A 84 -31.93 -23.77 -5.47
CA LYS A 84 -31.08 -24.23 -6.59
C LYS A 84 -30.36 -23.09 -7.33
N TRP A 85 -31.10 -22.04 -7.72
CA TRP A 85 -30.53 -20.91 -8.47
C TRP A 85 -29.50 -20.09 -7.69
N ASN A 86 -29.65 -19.97 -6.37
CA ASN A 86 -28.69 -19.28 -5.52
C ASN A 86 -27.44 -20.14 -5.33
N LYS A 87 -27.63 -21.43 -5.03
CA LYS A 87 -26.54 -22.37 -4.85
C LYS A 87 -25.68 -22.46 -6.12
N ASP A 88 -26.29 -22.68 -7.27
CA ASP A 88 -25.60 -22.80 -8.56
C ASP A 88 -24.81 -21.53 -8.90
N LYS A 89 -25.31 -20.34 -8.51
CA LYS A 89 -24.67 -19.05 -8.77
C LYS A 89 -23.51 -18.75 -7.82
N PHE A 90 -23.64 -19.06 -6.54
CA PHE A 90 -22.76 -18.52 -5.48
C PHE A 90 -21.82 -19.54 -4.84
N GLU A 91 -22.10 -20.84 -4.94
CA GLU A 91 -21.39 -21.86 -4.17
C GLU A 91 -19.89 -21.87 -4.43
N LYS A 92 -19.47 -21.82 -5.70
CA LYS A 92 -18.05 -21.81 -6.05
C LYS A 92 -17.33 -20.61 -5.43
N ARG A 93 -17.85 -19.40 -5.67
CA ARG A 93 -17.26 -18.14 -5.19
C ARG A 93 -17.16 -18.10 -3.66
N LEU A 94 -18.21 -18.53 -2.97
CA LEU A 94 -18.23 -18.55 -1.51
C LEU A 94 -17.29 -19.62 -0.93
N ASN A 95 -17.21 -20.80 -1.54
CA ASN A 95 -16.26 -21.84 -1.11
C ASN A 95 -14.81 -21.41 -1.34
N ASP A 96 -14.51 -20.74 -2.46
CA ASP A 96 -13.18 -20.20 -2.74
C ASP A 96 -12.76 -19.18 -1.66
N LEU A 97 -13.70 -18.33 -1.19
CA LEU A 97 -13.45 -17.41 -0.07
C LEU A 97 -13.19 -18.15 1.24
N PHE A 98 -14.02 -19.14 1.57
CA PHE A 98 -13.81 -19.92 2.79
C PHE A 98 -12.47 -20.64 2.79
N GLU A 99 -12.02 -21.17 1.65
CA GLU A 99 -10.71 -21.80 1.55
C GLU A 99 -9.57 -20.80 1.70
N ARG A 100 -9.69 -19.59 1.13
CA ARG A 100 -8.71 -18.50 1.35
C ARG A 100 -8.63 -18.08 2.83
N ILE A 101 -9.76 -18.05 3.54
CA ILE A 101 -9.80 -17.68 4.96
C ILE A 101 -9.24 -18.81 5.85
N LYS A 102 -9.50 -20.08 5.51
CA LYS A 102 -8.95 -21.23 6.26
C LYS A 102 -7.45 -21.39 6.06
N ASN A 103 -7.02 -21.20 4.82
CA ASN A 103 -5.66 -21.37 4.38
C ASN A 103 -5.16 -20.04 3.81
N PRO A 104 -4.98 -19.01 4.68
CA PRO A 104 -4.33 -17.78 4.23
C PRO A 104 -2.99 -18.17 3.63
N LYS A 105 -2.67 -17.62 2.46
CA LYS A 105 -1.32 -17.76 1.90
C LYS A 105 -0.36 -17.36 3.02
N LYS A 106 0.65 -18.19 3.29
CA LYS A 106 1.70 -17.85 4.23
C LYS A 106 2.42 -16.64 3.66
N VAL A 107 2.11 -15.47 4.20
CA VAL A 107 2.76 -14.22 3.83
C VAL A 107 4.04 -14.02 4.64
N ASP A 108 4.28 -14.85 5.66
CA ASP A 108 5.45 -14.73 6.53
C ASP A 108 6.76 -14.76 5.74
N ASP A 109 6.88 -15.60 4.71
CA ASP A 109 8.09 -15.69 3.89
C ASP A 109 8.29 -14.42 3.02
N GLU A 110 7.22 -13.89 2.42
CA GLU A 110 7.27 -12.65 1.63
C GLU A 110 7.52 -11.42 2.53
N VAL A 111 6.95 -11.40 3.73
CA VAL A 111 7.18 -10.34 4.74
C VAL A 111 8.62 -10.37 5.25
N ASN A 112 9.17 -11.56 5.51
CA ASN A 112 10.57 -11.70 5.90
C ASN A 112 11.51 -11.23 4.80
N GLU A 113 11.26 -11.62 3.54
CA GLU A 113 12.05 -11.15 2.39
C GLU A 113 11.97 -9.63 2.21
N LEU A 114 10.79 -9.04 2.38
CA LEU A 114 10.62 -7.58 2.30
C LEU A 114 11.31 -6.85 3.46
N ASN A 115 11.29 -7.40 4.66
CA ASN A 115 11.98 -6.83 5.83
C ASN A 115 13.51 -6.90 5.65
N ASP A 116 14.05 -8.03 5.18
CA ASP A 116 15.48 -8.17 4.89
C ASP A 116 15.93 -7.15 3.84
N ARG A 117 15.09 -6.92 2.82
CA ARG A 117 15.37 -5.92 1.78
C ARG A 117 15.28 -4.49 2.30
N LEU A 118 14.37 -4.20 3.23
CA LEU A 118 14.30 -2.92 3.92
C LEU A 118 15.58 -2.66 4.72
N GLU A 119 16.04 -3.63 5.52
CA GLU A 119 17.29 -3.50 6.28
C GLU A 119 18.50 -3.27 5.37
N GLN A 120 18.56 -3.96 4.23
CA GLN A 120 19.62 -3.75 3.24
C GLN A 120 19.60 -2.30 2.72
N LEU A 121 18.42 -1.81 2.31
CA LEU A 121 18.27 -0.44 1.78
C LEU A 121 18.59 0.63 2.82
N GLU A 122 18.25 0.42 4.09
CA GLU A 122 18.62 1.33 5.18
C GLU A 122 20.14 1.43 5.34
N ARG A 123 20.85 0.29 5.30
CA ARG A 123 22.32 0.27 5.35
C ARG A 123 22.95 0.96 4.14
N GLU A 124 22.43 0.71 2.94
CA GLU A 124 22.89 1.37 1.72
C GLU A 124 22.70 2.90 1.78
N ASN A 125 21.55 3.36 2.28
CA ASN A 125 21.26 4.78 2.43
C ASN A 125 22.19 5.45 3.46
N MET A 126 22.43 4.80 4.60
CA MET A 126 23.40 5.29 5.60
C MET A 126 24.81 5.41 5.00
N ASN A 127 25.26 4.41 4.23
CA ASN A 127 26.56 4.44 3.56
C ASN A 127 26.64 5.58 2.53
N LEU A 128 25.57 5.81 1.75
CA LEU A 128 25.50 6.91 0.79
C LEU A 128 25.52 8.28 1.49
N MET A 129 24.80 8.42 2.61
CA MET A 129 24.80 9.64 3.40
C MET A 129 26.18 9.94 3.98
N GLU A 130 26.91 8.93 4.48
CA GLU A 130 28.30 9.09 4.89
C GLU A 130 29.22 9.48 3.75
N ALA A 131 29.06 8.86 2.58
CA ALA A 131 29.86 9.18 1.39
C ALA A 131 29.64 10.63 0.95
N ASN A 132 28.38 11.09 0.93
CA ASN A 132 28.03 12.48 0.64
C ASN A 132 28.68 13.45 1.63
N LEU A 133 28.60 13.17 2.94
CA LEU A 133 29.25 13.99 3.96
C LEU A 133 30.77 14.08 3.75
N ARG A 134 31.42 12.98 3.32
CA ARG A 134 32.85 12.97 3.01
C ARG A 134 33.15 13.81 1.76
N LEU A 135 32.32 13.76 0.74
CA LEU A 135 32.44 14.58 -0.47
C LEU A 135 32.26 16.07 -0.16
N ASP A 136 31.26 16.44 0.63
CA ASP A 136 31.01 17.83 1.03
C ASP A 136 32.21 18.42 1.78
N ARG A 137 32.83 17.63 2.65
CA ARG A 137 34.06 18.03 3.36
C ARG A 137 35.24 18.22 2.40
N LYS A 138 35.40 17.37 1.40
CA LYS A 138 36.45 17.52 0.38
C LYS A 138 36.21 18.76 -0.47
N LEU A 139 34.99 18.94 -0.97
CA LEU A 139 34.58 20.10 -1.76
C LEU A 139 34.80 21.40 -0.98
N SER A 140 34.41 21.44 0.30
CA SER A 140 34.62 22.60 1.17
C SER A 140 36.10 22.95 1.33
N ARG A 141 36.99 21.95 1.43
CA ARG A 141 38.44 22.17 1.51
C ARG A 141 38.99 22.74 0.20
N GLU A 142 38.59 22.19 -0.93
CA GLU A 142 39.00 22.67 -2.26
C GLU A 142 38.52 24.10 -2.51
N VAL A 143 37.25 24.39 -2.24
CA VAL A 143 36.70 25.76 -2.34
C VAL A 143 37.48 26.73 -1.46
N LYS A 144 37.82 26.34 -0.23
CA LYS A 144 38.63 27.18 0.66
C LYS A 144 40.03 27.44 0.11
N LEU A 145 40.65 26.44 -0.51
CA LEU A 145 41.97 26.56 -1.13
C LEU A 145 41.94 27.47 -2.37
N LEU A 146 40.95 27.28 -3.25
CA LEU A 146 40.73 28.13 -4.42
C LEU A 146 40.49 29.60 -4.03
N LYS A 147 39.68 29.85 -2.98
CA LYS A 147 39.49 31.21 -2.46
C LYS A 147 40.80 31.85 -2.00
N LYS A 148 41.66 31.11 -1.30
CA LYS A 148 42.97 31.62 -0.88
C LYS A 148 43.87 31.95 -2.07
N GLN A 149 43.91 31.07 -3.08
CA GLN A 149 44.69 31.30 -4.30
C GLN A 149 44.19 32.51 -5.09
N LEU A 150 42.86 32.69 -5.17
CA LEU A 150 42.26 33.85 -5.83
C LEU A 150 42.66 35.16 -5.14
N GLU A 151 42.56 35.24 -3.81
CA GLU A 151 42.95 36.45 -3.08
C GLU A 151 44.45 36.75 -3.19
N ALA A 152 45.31 35.72 -3.14
CA ALA A 152 46.74 35.89 -3.37
C ALA A 152 47.04 36.42 -4.78
N SER A 153 46.33 35.92 -5.79
CA SER A 153 46.45 36.38 -7.18
C SER A 153 45.99 37.83 -7.37
N LYS A 154 44.86 38.21 -6.77
CA LYS A 154 44.37 39.61 -6.78
C LYS A 154 45.39 40.57 -6.15
N GLU A 155 45.95 40.20 -5.01
CA GLU A 155 46.95 41.02 -4.32
C GLU A 155 48.25 41.13 -5.13
N ALA A 156 48.70 40.05 -5.76
CA ALA A 156 49.85 40.08 -6.67
C ALA A 156 49.62 41.00 -7.87
N ASN A 157 48.43 40.91 -8.50
CA ASN A 157 48.05 41.82 -9.58
C ASN A 157 48.00 43.28 -9.12
N ARG A 158 47.45 43.56 -7.93
CA ARG A 158 47.44 44.92 -7.37
C ARG A 158 48.85 45.47 -7.22
N ARG A 159 49.78 44.68 -6.67
CA ARG A 159 51.19 45.07 -6.51
C ARG A 159 51.88 45.30 -7.85
N LEU A 160 51.64 44.46 -8.85
CA LEU A 160 52.16 44.65 -10.20
C LEU A 160 51.64 45.94 -10.83
N GLN A 161 50.36 46.25 -10.65
CA GLN A 161 49.74 47.47 -11.15
C GLN A 161 50.30 48.72 -10.45
N GLU A 162 50.48 48.67 -9.13
CA GLU A 162 51.17 49.73 -8.37
C GLU A 162 52.60 49.95 -8.87
N GLN A 163 53.35 48.89 -9.18
CA GLN A 163 54.71 48.99 -9.74
C GLN A 163 54.72 49.58 -11.15
N LEU A 164 53.76 49.20 -12.00
CA LEU A 164 53.62 49.76 -13.35
C LEU A 164 53.34 51.26 -13.28
N ASN A 165 52.41 51.69 -12.43
CA ASN A 165 52.09 53.11 -12.25
C ASN A 165 53.32 53.91 -11.77
N ARG A 166 54.08 53.38 -10.80
CA ARG A 166 55.32 54.02 -10.33
C ARG A 166 56.39 54.15 -11.40
N LYS A 167 56.47 53.20 -12.35
CA LYS A 167 57.42 53.30 -13.49
C LYS A 167 56.93 54.24 -14.58
N ALA A 168 55.62 54.40 -14.75
CA ALA A 168 55.04 55.33 -15.71
C ALA A 168 55.27 56.81 -15.33
N ASP A 169 55.36 57.12 -14.03
CA ASP A 169 55.63 58.48 -13.53
C ASP A 169 57.07 58.97 -13.76
N VAL A 170 57.99 58.09 -14.19
CA VAL A 170 59.43 58.40 -14.33
C VAL A 170 59.88 58.33 -15.78
N VAL A 171 59.32 59.15 -16.68
CA VAL A 171 60.00 59.52 -17.94
C VAL A 171 59.67 60.97 -18.37
N PRO A 172 60.42 61.98 -17.89
CA PRO A 172 60.55 63.22 -18.64
C PRO A 172 61.49 62.94 -19.83
N PHE A 173 60.93 62.84 -21.03
CA PHE A 173 61.71 62.91 -22.27
C PHE A 173 62.26 64.33 -22.40
N ASN A 174 63.47 64.58 -21.92
CA ASN A 174 64.21 65.77 -22.33
C ASN A 174 64.63 65.57 -23.79
N LYS A 175 63.96 66.26 -24.71
CA LYS A 175 64.41 66.37 -26.10
C LYS A 175 65.75 67.10 -26.13
N PRO A 176 66.80 66.54 -26.75
CA PRO A 176 68.04 67.27 -26.97
C PRO A 176 67.78 68.44 -27.93
N ARG A 177 68.37 69.60 -27.62
CA ARG A 177 68.36 70.80 -28.46
C ARG A 177 69.25 70.62 -29.69
#